data_AF-A0A9E7PQJ7-F1
#
_entry.id   AF-A0A9E7PQJ7-F1
#
_cell.length_a   1.000
_cell.length_b   1.000
_cell.length_c   1.000
_cell.angle_alpha   90.00
_cell.angle_beta   90.00
_cell.angle_gamma   90.00
#
_symmetry.space_group_name_H-M   'P 1'
#
loop_
_entity.id
_entity.type
_entity.pdbx_description
1 polymer ?
#
loop_
_entity_poly.entity_id
_entity_poly.type
_entity_poly.pdbx_seq_one_letter_code
_entity_poly.pdbx_strand_id
1 'polypeptide(L)' 'MVQLFHKVSFFRLRGVVLGRPKGSKSKRVKLSGQEDVIRVLLERKVSKCEIARIFGVHRTTVDNFIKERMLSRL' A
#
# COMPACT_ATOMS: atom_id res chain seq x y z
N MET A 1 14.65 -17.29 -25.35
CA MET A 1 13.30 -17.29 -25.95
C MET A 1 12.93 -18.78 -26.06
N VAL A 2 12.09 -19.42 -25.25
CA VAL A 2 10.62 -19.37 -25.29
C VAL A 2 10.07 -20.11 -24.06
N GLN A 3 9.87 -19.46 -22.90
CA GLN A 3 9.02 -20.03 -21.82
C GLN A 3 8.14 -19.00 -21.10
N LEU A 4 8.23 -17.71 -21.42
CA LEU A 4 7.42 -16.68 -20.76
C LEU A 4 6.13 -16.30 -21.52
N PHE A 5 6.04 -16.62 -22.82
CA PHE A 5 4.90 -16.25 -23.65
C PHE A 5 3.65 -17.16 -23.47
N HIS A 6 3.78 -18.32 -22.83
CA HIS A 6 2.64 -19.24 -22.65
C HIS A 6 1.80 -19.00 -21.38
N LYS A 7 2.27 -18.19 -20.42
CA LYS A 7 1.63 -18.10 -19.10
C LYS A 7 0.39 -17.21 -19.06
N VAL A 8 0.32 -16.16 -19.89
CA VAL A 8 -0.79 -15.19 -19.88
C VAL A 8 -2.04 -15.76 -20.58
N SER A 9 -1.85 -16.54 -21.64
CA SER A 9 -2.93 -17.03 -22.51
C SER A 9 -3.90 -17.99 -21.79
N PHE A 10 -3.38 -18.79 -20.84
CA PHE A 10 -4.17 -19.80 -20.13
C PHE A 10 -5.18 -19.21 -19.13
N PHE A 11 -4.80 -18.15 -18.39
CA PHE A 11 -5.68 -17.52 -17.40
C PHE A 11 -6.85 -16.77 -18.05
N ARG A 12 -6.60 -16.15 -19.21
CA ARG A 12 -7.63 -15.44 -19.98
C ARG A 12 -8.68 -16.39 -20.59
N LEU A 13 -8.28 -17.61 -20.98
CA LEU A 13 -9.16 -18.66 -21.50
C LEU A 13 -10.01 -19.34 -20.41
N ARG A 14 -9.55 -19.36 -19.17
CA ARG A 14 -10.26 -19.93 -18.01
C ARG A 14 -11.20 -18.96 -17.28
N GLY A 15 -11.38 -17.74 -17.82
CA GLY A 15 -12.20 -16.71 -17.19
C GLY A 15 -11.60 -16.13 -15.90
N VAL A 16 -10.29 -16.30 -15.68
CA VAL A 16 -9.64 -15.78 -14.47
C VAL A 16 -9.46 -14.27 -14.61
N VAL A 17 -10.08 -13.54 -13.70
CA VAL A 17 -9.97 -12.07 -13.62
C VAL A 17 -8.52 -11.70 -13.31
N LEU A 18 -7.87 -11.03 -14.25
CA LEU A 18 -6.52 -10.48 -14.06
C LEU A 18 -6.62 -9.14 -13.32
N GLY A 19 -5.73 -8.96 -12.34
CA GLY A 19 -5.68 -7.73 -11.53
C GLY A 19 -6.44 -7.85 -10.20
N ARG A 20 -6.70 -6.70 -9.58
CA ARG A 20 -7.28 -6.62 -8.24
C ARG A 20 -8.80 -6.72 -8.32
N PRO A 21 -9.46 -7.55 -7.49
CA PRO A 21 -10.91 -7.66 -7.50
C PRO A 21 -11.55 -6.31 -7.13
N LYS A 22 -12.67 -5.99 -7.79
CA LYS A 22 -13.39 -4.72 -7.59
C LYS A 22 -13.68 -4.50 -6.10
N GLY A 23 -13.41 -3.30 -5.62
CA GLY A 23 -13.65 -2.90 -4.22
C GLY A 23 -12.69 -3.47 -3.18
N SER A 24 -11.82 -4.43 -3.52
CA SER A 24 -10.90 -4.99 -2.53
C SER A 24 -9.84 -3.96 -2.12
N LYS A 25 -9.67 -3.73 -0.81
CA LYS A 25 -8.49 -3.24 -0.05
C LYS A 25 -7.21 -4.08 -0.24
N SER A 26 -5.99 -3.51 -0.35
CA SER A 26 -4.79 -4.32 -0.08
C SER A 26 -4.71 -4.58 1.42
N LYS A 27 -4.60 -5.85 1.83
CA LYS A 27 -4.49 -6.22 3.26
C LYS A 27 -3.24 -5.65 3.91
N ARG A 28 -2.11 -5.69 3.19
CA ARG A 28 -0.84 -5.06 3.58
C ARG A 28 -0.49 -3.99 2.57
N VAL A 29 -0.03 -2.84 3.08
CA VAL A 29 0.47 -1.72 2.29
C VAL A 29 1.93 -1.47 2.63
N LYS A 30 2.62 -0.63 1.87
CA LYS A 30 4.04 -0.33 2.07
C LYS A 30 4.37 0.20 3.47
N LEU A 31 3.42 0.91 4.10
CA LEU A 31 3.57 1.46 5.45
C LEU A 31 3.21 0.47 6.57
N SER A 32 2.65 -0.70 6.23
CA SER A 32 2.35 -1.73 7.25
C SER A 32 3.64 -2.25 7.87
N GLY A 33 3.73 -2.25 9.20
CA GLY A 33 4.94 -2.60 9.95
C GLY A 33 5.88 -1.41 10.23
N GLN A 34 5.50 -0.20 9.82
CA GLN A 34 6.26 1.05 10.07
C GLN A 34 5.49 2.00 11.01
N GLU A 35 4.48 1.50 11.73
CA GLU A 35 3.59 2.29 12.57
C GLU A 35 4.35 3.04 13.67
N ASP A 36 5.29 2.37 14.33
CA ASP A 36 6.08 2.98 15.42
C ASP A 36 7.06 4.04 14.89
N VAL A 37 7.68 3.79 13.73
CA VAL A 37 8.55 4.78 13.08
C VAL A 37 7.76 6.03 12.69
N ILE A 38 6.58 5.84 12.11
CA ILE A 38 5.68 6.96 11.75
C ILE A 38 5.23 7.70 13.02
N ARG A 39 4.94 7.00 14.13
CA ARG A 39 4.60 7.62 15.41
C ARG A 39 5.72 8.53 15.92
N VAL A 40 6.96 8.03 15.96
CA VAL A 40 8.13 8.81 16.40
C VAL A 40 8.35 10.03 15.50
N LEU A 41 8.17 9.90 14.18
CA LEU A 41 8.28 11.03 13.25
C LEU A 41 7.20 12.10 13.50
N LEU A 42 5.96 11.68 13.81
CA LEU A 42 4.88 12.59 14.15
C LEU A 42 5.12 13.29 15.50
N GLU A 43 5.62 12.58 16.51
CA GLU A 43 6.01 13.16 17.82
C GLU A 43 7.10 14.22 17.67
N ARG A 44 8.03 14.00 16.74
CA ARG A 44 9.07 14.98 16.35
C ARG A 44 8.54 16.13 15.48
N LYS A 45 7.22 16.21 15.28
CA LYS A 45 6.53 17.21 14.45
C LYS A 45 6.98 17.24 12.99
N VAL A 46 7.46 16.11 12.46
CA VAL A 46 7.79 15.99 11.03
C VAL A 46 6.50 16.06 10.22
N SER A 47 6.51 16.84 9.14
CA SER A 47 5.31 17.01 8.32
C SER A 47 4.93 15.71 7.60
N LYS A 48 3.63 15.48 7.38
CA LYS A 48 3.14 14.32 6.61
C LYS A 48 3.73 14.26 5.20
N CYS A 49 4.06 15.42 4.62
CA CYS A 49 4.70 15.52 3.31
C CYS A 49 6.14 15.02 3.33
N GLU A 50 6.92 15.33 4.38
CA GLU A 50 8.28 14.80 4.54
C GLU A 50 8.28 13.30 4.82
N ILE A 51 7.39 12.83 5.70
CA ILE A 51 7.20 11.40 5.94
C ILE A 51 6.90 10.68 4.62
N ALA A 52 6.05 11.26 3.77
CA ALA A 52 5.74 10.70 2.47
C ALA A 52 6.97 10.60 1.54
N ARG A 53 7.87 11.61 1.56
CA ARG A 53 9.14 11.57 0.82
C ARG A 53 10.08 10.49 1.34
N ILE A 54 10.21 10.35 2.67
CA ILE A 54 11.05 9.33 3.32
C ILE A 54 10.64 7.92 2.88
N PHE A 55 9.33 7.62 2.87
CA PHE A 55 8.82 6.30 2.50
C PHE A 55 8.57 6.12 0.98
N GLY A 56 8.76 7.18 0.18
CA GLY A 56 8.47 7.18 -1.26
C GLY A 56 7.01 6.87 -1.56
N VAL A 57 6.08 7.50 -0.84
CA VAL A 57 4.62 7.37 -1.02
C VAL A 57 3.98 8.75 -1.20
N HIS A 58 2.70 8.80 -1.53
CA HIS A 58 1.97 10.07 -1.58
C HIS A 58 1.54 10.52 -0.17
N ARG A 59 1.47 11.84 0.07
CA ARG A 59 1.03 12.41 1.37
C ARG A 59 -0.35 11.91 1.82
N THR A 60 -1.27 11.70 0.87
CA THR A 60 -2.61 11.18 1.14
C THR A 60 -2.55 9.73 1.61
N THR A 61 -1.59 8.95 1.13
CA THR A 61 -1.36 7.58 1.61
C THR A 61 -0.94 7.60 3.07
N VAL A 62 -0.06 8.53 3.47
CA VAL A 62 0.33 8.72 4.87
C VAL A 62 -0.86 9.18 5.72
N ASP A 63 -1.63 10.16 5.25
CA ASP A 63 -2.81 10.66 5.96
C ASP A 63 -3.88 9.58 6.18
N ASN A 64 -4.23 8.85 5.11
CA ASN A 64 -5.19 7.74 5.19
C ASN A 64 -4.66 6.61 6.07
N PHE A 65 -3.37 6.29 5.98
CA PHE A 65 -2.76 5.25 6.81
C PHE A 65 -2.84 5.61 8.31
N ILE A 66 -2.54 6.86 8.67
CA ILE A 66 -2.67 7.34 10.04
C ILE A 66 -4.14 7.23 10.49
N LYS A 67 -5.10 7.72 9.70
CA LYS A 67 -6.53 7.70 10.04
C LYS A 67 -7.11 6.30 10.17
N GLU A 68 -6.83 5.42 9.21
CA GLU A 68 -7.42 4.08 9.12
C GLU A 68 -6.74 3.03 10.02
N ARG A 69 -5.45 3.24 10.39
CA ARG A 69 -4.67 2.21 11.11
C ARG A 69 -4.03 2.65 12.41
N MET A 70 -3.86 3.95 12.64
CA MET A 70 -3.22 4.46 13.86
C MET A 70 -4.20 5.21 14.77
N LEU A 71 -5.18 5.91 14.19
CA LEU A 71 -6.14 6.75 14.94
C LEU A 71 -7.44 6.03 15.31
N SER A 72 -7.76 4.90 14.69
CA SER A 72 -8.98 4.12 14.95
C SER A 72 -8.96 3.30 16.25
N ARG A 73 -8.06 3.64 17.19
CA ARG A 73 -7.79 2.90 18.43
C ARG A 73 -7.76 3.78 19.69
N LEU A 74 -8.23 5.03 19.58
CA LEU A 74 -8.61 5.87 20.72
C LEU A 74 -10.12 5.79 20.86
#